data_AF-T0LL49-F1
#
_entry.id   AF-T0LL49-F1
#
_cell.length_a   1.000
_cell.length_b   1.000
_cell.length_c   1.000
_cell.angle_alpha   90.00
_cell.angle_beta   90.00
_cell.angle_gamma   90.00
#
_symmetry.space_group_name_H-M   'P 1'
#
loop_
_entity.id
_entity.type
_entity.pdbx_description
1 polymer ?
#
loop_
_entity_poly.entity_id
_entity_poly.type
_entity_poly.pdbx_seq_one_letter_code
_entity_poly.pdbx_strand_id
1 'polypeptide(L)'
;MTVKERTGRKRYVHFNDPASDSVRKLVRILDESRIVHYHGIVAMRIRHTQLPYLRELAADNGIIIDRVSGTLKSLRKKLSDIK
;
A
#
# COMPACT_ATOMS: atom_id res chain seq x y z
N MET A 1 -15.19 5.95 24.89
CA MET A 1 -14.76 5.02 23.83
C MET A 1 -13.24 5.12 23.68
N THR A 2 -12.48 4.17 24.20
CA THR A 2 -11.02 4.13 23.99
C THR A 2 -10.79 3.63 22.57
N VAL A 3 -10.38 4.51 21.66
CA VAL A 3 -9.94 4.12 20.32
C VAL A 3 -8.72 3.25 20.55
N LYS A 4 -8.87 1.92 20.52
CA LYS A 4 -7.72 1.00 20.48
C LYS A 4 -6.89 1.46 19.29
N GLU A 5 -5.77 2.09 19.58
CA GLU A 5 -4.85 2.56 18.55
C GLU A 5 -4.57 1.39 17.63
N ARG A 6 -4.71 1.62 16.33
CA ARG A 6 -4.53 0.57 15.31
C ARG A 6 -3.04 0.32 15.06
N THR A 7 -2.22 0.40 16.11
CA THR A 7 -0.79 0.16 16.16
C THR A 7 -0.54 -1.32 15.81
N GLY A 8 0.05 -1.57 14.64
CA GLY A 8 0.36 -2.93 14.16
C GLY A 8 -0.60 -3.50 13.09
N ARG A 9 -1.74 -2.87 12.80
CA ARG A 9 -2.57 -3.31 11.67
C ARG A 9 -1.82 -3.10 10.35
N LYS A 10 -1.85 -4.10 9.47
CA LYS A 10 -1.22 -4.01 8.15
C LYS A 10 -2.19 -3.37 7.15
N ARG A 11 -1.62 -2.67 6.17
CA ARG A 11 -2.32 -2.12 5.02
C ARG A 11 -1.66 -2.61 3.75
N TYR A 12 -2.49 -2.80 2.74
CA TYR A 12 -2.08 -3.19 1.40
C TYR A 12 -2.41 -2.03 0.47
N VAL A 13 -1.38 -1.54 -0.21
CA VAL A 13 -1.42 -0.36 -1.06
C VAL A 13 -1.15 -0.80 -2.49
N HIS A 14 -2.06 -0.48 -3.39
CA HIS A 14 -1.90 -0.65 -4.82
C HIS A 14 -1.44 0.67 -5.43
N PHE A 15 -0.45 0.60 -6.31
CA PHE A 15 0.04 1.73 -7.10
C PHE A 15 -0.38 1.52 -8.55
N ASN A 16 -0.59 2.61 -9.29
CA ASN A 16 -0.96 2.52 -10.70
C ASN A 16 0.13 1.81 -11.54
N ASP A 17 1.41 2.11 -11.25
CA ASP A 17 2.56 1.38 -11.78
C ASP A 17 3.38 0.76 -10.64
N PRO A 18 3.05 -0.49 -10.24
CA PRO A 18 3.74 -1.17 -9.16
C PRO A 18 5.09 -1.77 -9.60
N ALA A 19 5.41 -1.79 -10.89
CA ALA A 19 6.67 -2.33 -11.42
C ALA A 19 7.79 -1.27 -11.43
N SER A 20 7.43 0.02 -11.34
CA SER A 20 8.39 1.13 -11.34
C SER A 20 9.49 0.98 -10.28
N ASP A 21 10.71 1.36 -10.64
CA ASP A 21 11.85 1.40 -9.72
C ASP A 21 11.60 2.35 -8.53
N SER A 22 10.77 3.38 -8.72
CA SER A 22 10.39 4.31 -7.67
C SER A 22 9.60 3.62 -6.56
N VAL A 23 8.65 2.73 -6.89
CA VAL A 23 7.93 1.92 -5.88
C VAL A 23 8.88 0.98 -5.14
N ARG A 24 9.86 0.39 -5.85
CA ARG A 24 10.89 -0.45 -5.21
C ARG A 24 11.76 0.34 -4.25
N LYS A 25 12.07 1.60 -4.55
CA LYS A 25 12.79 2.51 -3.63
C LYS A 25 11.97 2.80 -2.38
N LEU A 26 10.66 3.07 -2.50
CA LEU A 26 9.78 3.28 -1.35
C LEU A 26 9.79 2.11 -0.36
N VAL A 27 9.85 0.87 -0.87
CA VAL A 27 9.90 -0.35 -0.05
C VAL A 27 11.18 -0.44 0.77
N ARG A 28 12.29 0.12 0.28
CA ARG A 28 13.56 0.14 1.02
C ARG A 28 13.60 1.20 2.12
N ILE A 29 12.84 2.29 1.95
CA ILE A 29 12.76 3.38 2.92
C ILE A 29 11.87 3.01 4.11
N LEU A 30 10.80 2.26 3.86
CA LEU A 30 9.82 1.90 4.87
C LEU A 30 10.17 0.58 5.55
N ASP A 31 10.46 0.63 6.85
CA ASP A 31 10.71 -0.56 7.67
C ASP A 31 9.55 -1.55 7.62
N GLU A 32 9.89 -2.84 7.57
CA GLU A 32 8.96 -3.98 7.46
C GLU A 32 7.98 -3.94 6.27
N SER A 33 8.23 -3.06 5.30
CA SER A 33 7.45 -3.02 4.09
C SER A 33 7.93 -4.07 3.08
N ARG A 34 7.00 -4.60 2.28
CA ARG A 34 7.35 -5.54 1.20
C ARG A 34 6.32 -5.53 0.10
N ILE A 35 6.75 -5.82 -1.12
CA ILE A 35 5.84 -6.08 -2.24
C ILE A 35 5.28 -7.49 -2.09
N VAL A 36 3.98 -7.63 -2.36
CA VAL A 36 3.23 -8.88 -2.30
C VAL A 36 2.45 -9.03 -3.60
N HIS A 37 2.51 -10.23 -4.16
CA HIS A 37 1.76 -10.63 -5.34
C HIS A 37 0.57 -11.49 -4.91
N TYR A 38 -0.62 -11.20 -5.43
CA TYR A 38 -1.83 -11.94 -5.08
C TYR A 38 -2.81 -12.00 -6.25
N HIS A 39 -3.05 -13.19 -6.82
CA HIS A 39 -3.97 -13.40 -7.96
C HIS A 39 -3.89 -12.30 -9.06
N GLY A 40 -2.68 -11.97 -9.51
CA GLY A 40 -2.46 -11.00 -10.58
C GLY A 40 -2.44 -9.53 -10.15
N ILE A 41 -2.67 -9.21 -8.87
CA ILE A 41 -2.44 -7.85 -8.35
C ILE A 41 -1.10 -7.76 -7.61
N VAL A 42 -0.45 -6.61 -7.74
CA VAL A 42 0.79 -6.28 -7.03
C VAL A 42 0.47 -5.20 -6.00
N ALA A 43 0.82 -5.44 -4.74
CA ALA A 43 0.54 -4.50 -3.67
C ALA A 43 1.71 -4.41 -2.71
N MET A 44 1.94 -3.23 -2.14
CA MET A 44 2.88 -3.02 -1.06
C MET A 44 2.18 -3.21 0.27
N ARG A 45 2.74 -4.10 1.10
CA ARG A 45 2.31 -4.31 2.48
C ARG A 45 3.10 -3.37 3.39
N ILE A 46 2.40 -2.53 4.12
CA ILE A 46 2.97 -1.59 5.10
C ILE A 46 2.24 -1.68 6.44
N ARG A 47 2.82 -1.09 7.50
CA ARG A 47 2.09 -0.84 8.75
C ARG A 47 1.09 0.30 8.53
N HIS A 48 -0.04 0.28 9.24
CA HIS A 48 -1.06 1.32 9.12
C HIS A 48 -0.54 2.70 9.50
N THR A 49 0.35 2.77 10.50
CA THR A 49 1.00 3.99 10.96
C THR A 49 1.93 4.61 9.92
N GLN A 50 2.45 3.81 8.98
CA GLN A 50 3.31 4.28 7.89
C GLN A 50 2.51 4.81 6.70
N LEU A 51 1.18 4.65 6.68
CA LEU A 51 0.37 5.06 5.54
C LEU A 51 0.42 6.58 5.24
N PRO A 52 0.37 7.49 6.25
CA PRO A 52 0.52 8.92 5.99
C PRO A 52 1.90 9.24 5.38
N TYR A 53 2.96 8.71 5.97
CA TYR A 53 4.33 8.92 5.49
C TYR A 53 4.55 8.36 4.08
N LEU A 54 3.98 7.18 3.77
CA LEU A 54 4.00 6.64 2.40
C LEU A 54 3.31 7.58 1.40
N ARG A 55 2.23 8.26 1.79
CA ARG A 55 1.52 9.17 0.88
C ARG A 55 2.35 10.40 0.55
N GLU A 56 3.05 10.95 1.53
CA GLU A 56 3.99 12.07 1.34
C GLU A 56 5.11 11.65 0.40
N LEU A 57 5.80 10.54 0.71
CA LEU A 57 6.87 10.01 -0.14
C LEU A 57 6.39 9.69 -1.56
N ALA A 58 5.19 9.13 -1.70
CA ALA A 58 4.62 8.84 -3.02
C ALA A 58 4.36 10.14 -3.80
N ALA A 59 3.81 11.18 -3.15
CA ALA A 59 3.59 12.48 -3.77
C ALA A 59 4.92 13.13 -4.21
N ASP A 60 5.94 13.10 -3.35
CA ASP A 60 7.27 13.65 -3.65
C ASP A 60 7.95 12.96 -4.84
N ASN A 61 7.67 11.67 -5.03
CA ASN A 61 8.19 10.87 -6.15
C ASN A 61 7.26 10.84 -7.36
N GLY A 62 6.14 11.58 -7.36
CA GLY A 62 5.15 11.58 -8.44
C GLY A 62 4.41 10.25 -8.63
N ILE A 63 4.39 9.39 -7.60
CA ILE A 63 3.74 8.08 -7.62
C ILE A 63 2.29 8.21 -7.18
N ILE A 64 1.37 7.77 -8.04
CA ILE A 64 -0.05 7.77 -7.74
C ILE A 64 -0.43 6.48 -7.00
N ILE A 65 -0.87 6.64 -5.75
CA ILE A 65 -1.51 5.56 -4.98
C ILE A 65 -2.95 5.42 -5.47
N ASP A 66 -3.26 4.29 -6.08
CA ASP A 66 -4.57 4.04 -6.65
C ASP A 66 -5.57 3.61 -5.57
N ARG A 67 -5.23 2.57 -4.80
CA ARG A 67 -6.14 1.99 -3.79
C ARG A 67 -5.42 1.51 -2.53
N VAL A 68 -6.12 1.59 -1.40
CA VAL A 68 -5.65 1.08 -0.10
C VAL A 68 -6.74 0.23 0.55
N SER A 69 -6.32 -0.91 1.11
CA SER A 69 -7.20 -1.83 1.82
C SER A 69 -6.52 -2.48 3.03
N GLY A 70 -7.33 -3.00 3.97
CA GLY A 70 -6.83 -3.77 5.11
C GLY A 70 -6.43 -5.21 4.76
N THR A 71 -6.98 -5.77 3.69
CA THR A 71 -6.68 -7.13 3.21
C THR A 71 -6.47 -7.14 1.70
N LEU A 72 -5.69 -8.11 1.20
CA LEU A 72 -5.48 -8.33 -0.23
C LEU A 72 -6.78 -8.72 -0.96
N LYS A 73 -7.64 -9.53 -0.33
CA LYS A 73 -8.95 -9.90 -0.88
C LYS A 73 -9.83 -8.66 -1.12
N SER A 74 -9.91 -7.75 -0.14
CA SER A 74 -10.67 -6.50 -0.30
C SER A 74 -10.00 -5.55 -1.29
N LEU A 75 -8.67 -5.53 -1.37
CA LEU A 75 -7.95 -4.75 -2.38
C LEU A 75 -8.29 -5.23 -3.79
N ARG A 76 -8.21 -6.54 -4.04
CA ARG A 76 -8.57 -7.16 -5.32
C ARG A 76 -10.00 -6.85 -5.71
N LYS A 77 -10.96 -6.99 -4.78
CA LYS A 77 -12.36 -6.68 -5.06
C LYS A 77 -12.54 -5.22 -5.53
N LYS A 78 -11.90 -4.26 -4.84
CA LYS A 78 -11.96 -2.85 -5.24
C LYS A 78 -11.34 -2.59 -6.62
N LEU A 79 -10.32 -3.36 -7.00
CA LEU A 79 -9.69 -3.24 -8.33
C LEU A 79 -10.53 -3.92 -9.42
N SER A 80 -11.22 -5.01 -9.09
CA SER A 80 -12.09 -5.71 -10.05
C SER A 80 -13.41 -4.98 -10.30
N ASP A 81 -13.95 -4.29 -9.31
CA ASP A 81 -15.22 -3.55 -9.42
C ASP A 81 -15.10 -2.28 -10.33
N ILE A 82 -13.90 -1.96 -10.82
CA ILE A 82 -13.62 -0.81 -11.70
C ILE A 82 -13.55 -1.23 -13.19
N LYS A 83 -13.62 -2.54 -13.50
CA LYS A 83 -13.74 -3.04 -14.88
C LYS A 83 -15.19 -2.99 -15.35
#